data_AF-A0A4Q0XJK0-F1
#
_entry.id   AF-A0A4Q0XJK0-F1
#
_cell.length_a   1.000
_cell.length_b   1.000
_cell.length_c   1.000
_cell.angle_alpha   90.00
_cell.angle_beta   90.00
_cell.angle_gamma   90.00
#
_symmetry.space_group_name_H-M   'P 1'
#
loop_
_entity.id
_entity.type
_entity.pdbx_description
1 polymer ?
#
loop_
_entity_poly.entity_id
_entity_poly.type
_entity_poly.pdbx_seq_one_letter_code
_entity_poly.pdbx_strand_id
1 'polypeptide(L)'
;MISKLKALLGIKPAPNYSQLLKEGGIIVDVRSKEEFAGGHIKGSKNIPLQILSSNLNLLKNKNKPVITCCASGMRSASAKNLLKSKGFTEVYNGGGWNSLNNKI
;
A
#
# COMPACT_ATOMS: atom_id res chain seq x y z
N MET A 1 15.62 -23.08 12.74
CA MET A 1 14.80 -24.06 12.00
C MET A 1 13.39 -23.55 11.64
N ILE A 2 12.72 -22.77 12.50
CA ILE A 2 11.30 -22.36 12.33
C ILE A 2 11.04 -21.45 11.11
N SER A 3 12.00 -20.59 10.73
CA SER A 3 11.86 -19.66 9.61
C SER A 3 11.80 -20.35 8.24
N LYS A 4 12.54 -21.44 8.05
CA LYS A 4 12.55 -22.21 6.80
C LYS A 4 11.24 -22.98 6.60
N LEU A 5 10.61 -23.44 7.68
CA LEU A 5 9.30 -24.11 7.63
C LEU A 5 8.17 -23.16 7.21
N LYS A 6 8.18 -21.91 7.69
CA LYS A 6 7.21 -20.88 7.29
C LYS A 6 7.32 -20.51 5.81
N ALA A 7 8.54 -20.42 5.28
CA ALA A 7 8.78 -20.19 3.85
C ALA A 7 8.28 -21.35 2.97
N LEU A 8 8.47 -22.61 3.42
CA LEU A 8 7.93 -23.81 2.76
C LEU A 8 6.40 -23.84 2.75
N LEU A 9 5.76 -23.30 3.80
CA LEU A 9 4.29 -23.16 3.92
C LEU A 9 3.75 -21.92 3.19
N GLY A 10 4.57 -21.21 2.39
CA GLY A 10 4.15 -20.03 1.64
C GLY A 10 3.92 -18.77 2.48
N ILE A 11 4.23 -18.81 3.78
CA ILE A 11 4.14 -17.67 4.68
C ILE A 11 5.37 -16.78 4.43
N LYS A 12 5.23 -15.86 3.47
CA LYS A 12 6.23 -14.81 3.24
C LYS A 12 6.21 -13.83 4.43
N PRO A 13 7.37 -13.42 4.95
CA PRO A 13 7.43 -12.36 5.95
C PRO A 13 6.77 -11.10 5.40
N ALA A 14 6.17 -10.31 6.30
CA ALA A 14 5.60 -9.03 5.92
C ALA A 14 6.67 -8.15 5.23
N PRO A 15 6.31 -7.37 4.20
CA PRO A 15 7.27 -6.46 3.56
C PRO A 15 7.86 -5.49 4.57
N ASN A 16 9.14 -5.15 4.41
CA ASN A 16 9.75 -4.05 5.14
C ASN A 16 9.35 -2.72 4.48
N TYR A 17 8.32 -2.07 5.02
CA TYR A 17 7.77 -0.85 4.42
C TYR A 17 8.76 0.32 4.45
N SER A 18 9.54 0.50 5.52
CA SER A 18 10.56 1.55 5.59
C SER A 18 11.60 1.42 4.47
N GLN A 19 12.01 0.18 4.15
CA GLN A 19 12.96 -0.08 3.05
C GLN A 19 12.35 0.27 1.69
N LEU A 20 11.11 -0.14 1.44
CA LEU A 20 10.41 0.19 0.19
C LEU A 20 10.28 1.71 -0.01
N LEU A 21 10.07 2.47 1.07
CA LEU A 21 10.05 3.95 1.00
C LEU A 21 11.43 4.52 0.65
N LYS A 22 12.51 3.98 1.21
CA LYS A 22 13.90 4.38 0.86
C LYS A 22 14.23 4.12 -0.60
N GLU A 23 13.64 3.11 -1.21
CA GLU A 23 13.80 2.77 -2.65
C GLU A 23 12.96 3.66 -3.59
N GLY A 24 12.30 4.68 -3.04
CA GLY A 24 11.43 5.62 -3.75
C GLY A 24 9.99 5.15 -3.86
N GLY A 25 9.57 4.22 -2.99
CA GLY A 25 8.19 3.80 -2.87
C GLY A 25 7.28 4.90 -2.35
N ILE A 26 5.99 4.79 -2.63
CA ILE A 26 4.97 5.75 -2.22
C ILE A 26 3.86 5.09 -1.42
N ILE A 27 3.29 5.84 -0.48
CA ILE A 27 2.09 5.42 0.25
C ILE A 27 0.86 6.05 -0.42
N VAL A 28 -0.13 5.21 -0.73
CA VAL A 28 -1.40 5.63 -1.31
C VAL A 28 -2.51 5.30 -0.31
N ASP A 29 -3.07 6.32 0.32
CA ASP A 29 -4.23 6.19 1.18
C ASP A 29 -5.50 6.24 0.34
N VAL A 30 -6.22 5.12 0.29
CA VAL A 30 -7.41 4.95 -0.55
C VAL A 30 -8.72 5.23 0.19
N ARG A 31 -8.64 5.87 1.37
CA ARG A 31 -9.80 6.39 2.11
C ARG A 31 -10.43 7.61 1.44
N SER A 32 -11.58 8.04 1.93
CA SER A 32 -12.18 9.31 1.52
C SER A 32 -11.27 10.50 1.89
N LYS A 33 -11.54 11.66 1.29
CA LYS A 33 -10.80 12.90 1.59
C LYS A 33 -11.02 13.34 3.03
N GLU A 34 -12.22 13.14 3.56
CA GLU A 34 -12.63 13.51 4.91
C GLU A 34 -11.90 12.63 5.94
N GLU A 35 -11.86 11.31 5.71
CA GLU A 35 -11.10 10.38 6.54
C GLU A 35 -9.60 10.73 6.56
N PHE A 36 -9.05 11.15 5.43
CA PHE A 36 -7.64 11.54 5.29
C PHE A 36 -7.35 12.88 5.98
N ALA A 37 -8.25 13.85 5.86
CA ALA A 37 -8.15 15.16 6.50
C ALA A 37 -8.16 15.05 8.04
N GLY A 38 -8.87 14.07 8.59
CA GLY A 38 -8.88 13.78 10.03
C GLY A 38 -7.60 13.14 10.56
N GLY A 39 -6.65 12.77 9.70
CA GLY A 39 -5.37 12.17 10.09
C GLY A 39 -4.86 11.17 9.06
N HIS A 40 -3.57 11.19 8.79
CA HIS A 40 -2.93 10.35 7.78
C HIS A 40 -1.42 10.21 8.01
N ILE A 41 -0.80 9.29 7.26
CA ILE A 41 0.65 9.12 7.27
C ILE A 41 1.31 10.31 6.53
N LYS A 42 2.27 10.97 7.17
CA LYS A 42 3.01 12.09 6.55
C LYS A 42 3.63 11.68 5.22
N GLY A 43 3.39 12.46 4.16
CA GLY A 43 3.91 12.18 2.82
C GLY A 43 3.11 11.15 2.01
N SER A 44 2.04 10.57 2.58
CA SER A 44 1.12 9.74 1.80
C SER A 44 0.26 10.58 0.83
N LYS A 45 -0.15 9.96 -0.28
CA LYS A 45 -1.08 10.56 -1.24
C LYS A 45 -2.48 10.01 -1.03
N ASN A 46 -3.48 10.88 -0.89
CA ASN A 46 -4.87 10.45 -0.87
C ASN A 46 -5.40 10.27 -2.29
N ILE A 47 -5.77 9.04 -2.64
CA ILE A 47 -6.46 8.72 -3.89
C ILE A 47 -7.57 7.72 -3.54
N PRO A 48 -8.80 8.20 -3.26
CA PRO A 48 -9.92 7.34 -2.87
C PRO A 48 -10.11 6.16 -3.83
N LEU A 49 -10.40 4.98 -3.28
CA LEU A 49 -10.51 3.73 -4.05
C LEU A 49 -11.44 3.87 -5.26
N GLN A 50 -12.55 4.61 -5.10
CA GLN A 50 -13.58 4.84 -6.11
C GLN A 50 -13.04 5.55 -7.36
N ILE A 51 -12.04 6.43 -7.19
CA ILE A 51 -11.47 7.19 -8.29
C ILE A 51 -10.08 6.69 -8.72
N LEU A 52 -9.51 5.72 -8.00
CA LEU A 52 -8.15 5.23 -8.22
C LEU A 52 -7.92 4.73 -9.65
N SER A 53 -8.87 3.98 -10.22
CA SER A 53 -8.77 3.43 -11.59
C SER A 53 -8.65 4.52 -12.66
N SER A 54 -9.30 5.67 -12.45
CA SER A 54 -9.28 6.80 -13.39
C SER A 54 -8.12 7.77 -13.15
N ASN A 55 -7.38 7.62 -12.05
CA ASN A 55 -6.33 8.54 -11.61
C ASN A 55 -4.95 7.86 -11.48
N LEU A 56 -4.70 6.81 -12.26
CA LEU A 56 -3.44 6.04 -12.23
C LEU A 56 -2.21 6.88 -12.61
N ASN A 57 -2.42 7.93 -13.42
CA ASN A 57 -1.39 8.90 -13.80
C ASN A 57 -0.75 9.61 -12.60
N LEU A 58 -1.46 9.75 -11.47
CA LEU A 58 -0.93 10.36 -10.25
C LEU A 58 0.18 9.54 -9.58
N LEU A 59 0.26 8.24 -9.89
CA LEU A 59 1.28 7.32 -9.36
C LEU A 59 2.57 7.33 -10.20
N LYS A 60 2.57 7.97 -11.38
CA LYS A 60 3.67 8.24 -12.32
C LYS A 60 4.48 7.02 -12.80
N ASN A 61 5.03 6.19 -11.90
CA ASN A 61 5.94 5.10 -12.22
C ASN A 61 5.37 3.76 -11.73
N LYS A 62 5.03 2.87 -12.68
CA LYS A 62 4.50 1.53 -12.40
C LYS A 62 5.52 0.54 -11.83
N ASN A 63 6.81 0.87 -11.93
CA ASN A 63 7.93 0.05 -11.47
C ASN A 63 8.46 0.46 -10.10
N LYS A 64 7.85 1.47 -9.46
CA LYS A 64 8.19 1.86 -8.08
C LYS A 64 7.23 1.20 -7.09
N PRO A 65 7.68 0.84 -5.88
CA PRO A 65 6.81 0.28 -4.86
C PRO A 65 5.62 1.18 -4.55
N VAL A 66 4.42 0.62 -4.58
CA VAL A 66 3.19 1.28 -4.14
C VAL A 66 2.66 0.56 -2.91
N ILE A 67 2.59 1.26 -1.78
CA ILE A 67 2.06 0.75 -0.52
C ILE A 67 0.67 1.35 -0.34
N THR A 68 -0.36 0.54 -0.56
CA THR A 68 -1.75 0.97 -0.36
C THR A 68 -2.14 0.85 1.12
N CYS A 69 -2.83 1.84 1.67
CA CYS A 69 -3.41 1.76 3.01
C CYS A 69 -4.85 2.29 3.03
N CYS A 70 -5.62 1.89 4.03
CA CYS A 70 -6.95 2.43 4.26
C CYS A 70 -7.29 2.47 5.76
N ALA A 71 -8.56 2.36 6.17
CA ALA A 71 -8.92 2.33 7.59
C ALA A 71 -8.51 1.01 8.27
N SER A 72 -8.88 -0.13 7.69
CA SER A 72 -8.73 -1.46 8.31
C SER A 72 -7.98 -2.49 7.45
N GLY A 73 -7.74 -2.21 6.17
CA GLY A 73 -7.00 -3.07 5.24
C GLY A 73 -7.79 -3.65 4.07
N MET A 74 -9.12 -3.62 4.11
CA MET A 74 -9.97 -4.21 3.06
C MET A 74 -9.93 -3.39 1.75
N ARG A 75 -10.13 -2.07 1.83
CA ARG A 75 -10.07 -1.18 0.65
C ARG A 75 -8.67 -1.17 0.02
N SER A 76 -7.62 -1.22 0.83
CA SER A 76 -6.24 -1.30 0.34
C SER A 76 -5.92 -2.65 -0.31
N ALA A 77 -6.53 -3.75 0.14
CA ALA A 77 -6.44 -5.03 -0.58
C ALA A 77 -7.05 -4.93 -2.00
N SER A 78 -8.24 -4.31 -2.12
CA SER A 78 -8.87 -4.07 -3.42
C SER A 78 -8.04 -3.12 -4.29
N ALA A 79 -7.50 -2.04 -3.72
CA ALA A 79 -6.60 -1.12 -4.42
C ALA A 79 -5.35 -1.84 -4.94
N LYS A 80 -4.72 -2.68 -4.13
CA LYS A 80 -3.56 -3.48 -4.54
C LYS A 80 -3.89 -4.34 -5.76
N ASN A 81 -5.01 -5.05 -5.74
CA ASN A 81 -5.42 -5.93 -6.83
C ASN A 81 -5.74 -5.12 -8.10
N LEU A 82 -6.41 -3.98 -7.96
CA LEU A 82 -6.66 -3.05 -9.07
C LEU A 82 -5.36 -2.54 -9.69
N LEU A 83 -4.40 -2.07 -8.88
CA LEU A 83 -3.14 -1.56 -9.41
C LEU A 83 -2.33 -2.66 -10.11
N LYS A 84 -2.32 -3.88 -9.54
CA LYS A 84 -1.70 -5.03 -10.20
C LYS A 84 -2.34 -5.36 -11.55
N SER A 85 -3.67 -5.35 -11.64
CA SER A 85 -4.36 -5.60 -12.93
C SER A 85 -4.11 -4.49 -13.97
N LYS A 86 -3.67 -3.30 -13.52
CA LYS A 86 -3.27 -2.17 -14.38
C LYS A 86 -1.77 -2.15 -14.68
N GLY A 87 -1.02 -3.19 -14.32
CA GLY A 87 0.38 -3.38 -14.67
C GLY A 87 1.39 -2.74 -13.71
N PHE A 88 0.99 -2.40 -12.48
CA PHE A 88 1.95 -2.05 -11.44
C PHE A 88 2.61 -3.33 -10.91
N THR A 89 3.95 -3.36 -10.91
CA THR A 89 4.72 -4.58 -10.63
C THR A 89 4.90 -4.80 -9.13
N GLU A 90 5.10 -3.73 -8.37
CA GLU A 90 5.37 -3.75 -6.94
C GLU A 90 4.26 -3.05 -6.17
N VAL A 91 3.23 -3.81 -5.78
CA VAL A 91 2.11 -3.29 -5.00
C VAL A 91 1.87 -4.11 -3.75
N TYR A 92 1.86 -3.42 -2.61
CA TYR A 92 1.73 -3.99 -1.28
C TYR A 92 0.47 -3.49 -0.57
N ASN A 93 -0.17 -4.37 0.20
CA ASN A 93 -1.25 -3.98 1.10
C ASN A 93 -0.64 -3.66 2.47
N GLY A 94 -0.54 -2.37 2.80
CA GLY A 94 -0.07 -1.88 4.09
C GLY A 94 -1.10 -2.00 5.22
N GLY A 95 -2.36 -2.35 4.91
CA GLY A 95 -3.43 -2.51 5.88
C GLY A 95 -4.05 -1.17 6.31
N GLY A 96 -4.39 -1.06 7.60
CA GLY A 96 -4.86 0.18 8.21
C GLY A 96 -3.74 1.23 8.31
N TRP A 97 -4.02 2.49 7.95
CA TRP A 97 -3.04 3.57 7.90
C TRP A 97 -2.35 3.78 9.24
N ASN A 98 -3.08 3.71 10.36
CA ASN A 98 -2.49 3.87 11.69
C ASN A 98 -1.51 2.71 12.02
N SER A 99 -1.88 1.48 11.65
CA SER A 99 -1.00 0.32 11.82
C SER A 99 0.23 0.39 10.92
N LEU A 100 0.08 0.89 9.68
CA LEU A 100 1.19 1.10 8.77
C LEU A 100 2.13 2.19 9.29
N ASN A 101 1.59 3.28 9.85
CA ASN A 101 2.36 4.38 10.42
C ASN A 101 3.33 3.91 11.51
N ASN A 102 2.92 2.93 12.32
CA ASN A 102 3.77 2.35 13.38
C ASN A 102 4.84 1.37 12.87
N LYS A 103 4.84 1.04 11.57
CA LYS A 103 5.77 0.07 10.95
C LYS A 103 6.79 0.73 10.03
N ILE A 104 6.68 2.03 9.78
CA ILE A 104 7.52 2.79 8.85
C ILE A 104 8.55 3.66 9.56
#